data_AF-A0A126NKM9-F1
#
_entry.id   AF-A0A126NKM9-F1
#
_cell.length_a   1.000
_cell.length_b   1.000
_cell.length_c   1.000
_cell.angle_alpha   90.00
_cell.angle_beta   90.00
_cell.angle_gamma   90.00
#
_symmetry.space_group_name_H-M   'P 1'
#
loop_
_entity.id
_entity.type
_entity.pdbx_description
1 polymer ?
#
loop_
_entity_poly.entity_id
_entity_poly.type
_entity_poly.pdbx_seq_one_letter_code
_entity_poly.pdbx_strand_id
1 'polypeptide(L)'
;MKKVGMLVGVMWAVLALVGCEKEATLTQAGDINLAGCEVPAGLTPVQAEAVSCAPAQAESQTTAGTSTAASDESVINEALARDAFIFNQSEEVVEARRFAEGDLNGDGVSDKAVLFVLQATDGGNGYATHLAVFLKEGSGLTYADSLPVSGYGEGVQEFAVQGGMVVMKILVQGPGDATCCPSVEKNVSYVLHNGKLTEVAGKHE
;
A
#
# COMPACT_ATOMS: atom_id res chain seq x y z
N MET A 1 -7.09 -83.83 54.96
CA MET A 1 -8.44 -84.45 54.84
C MET A 1 -9.20 -83.76 53.71
N LYS A 2 -9.88 -84.55 52.85
CA LYS A 2 -11.06 -84.23 51.99
C LYS A 2 -10.95 -83.03 51.02
N LYS A 3 -10.83 -83.27 49.70
CA LYS A 3 -11.88 -83.59 48.68
C LYS A 3 -12.54 -82.35 48.05
N VAL A 4 -12.35 -82.25 46.72
CA VAL A 4 -13.35 -82.08 45.63
C VAL A 4 -14.19 -80.79 45.54
N GLY A 5 -14.26 -80.25 44.31
CA GLY A 5 -15.34 -79.41 43.75
C GLY A 5 -14.76 -78.41 42.73
N MET A 6 -14.79 -78.63 41.41
CA MET A 6 -15.92 -78.65 40.45
C MET A 6 -16.55 -77.27 40.15
N LEU A 7 -16.33 -76.84 38.89
CA LEU A 7 -17.16 -76.01 37.99
C LEU A 7 -17.26 -74.46 38.11
N VAL A 8 -16.97 -73.86 36.95
CA VAL A 8 -17.65 -72.74 36.24
C VAL A 8 -17.32 -71.30 36.65
N GLY A 9 -16.93 -70.51 35.64
CA GLY A 9 -16.82 -69.04 35.66
C GLY A 9 -15.80 -68.58 34.62
N VAL A 10 -16.18 -68.28 33.37
CA VAL A 10 -16.53 -66.93 32.85
C VAL A 10 -15.30 -66.02 32.64
N MET A 11 -15.33 -65.24 31.54
CA MET A 11 -14.43 -64.14 31.16
C MET A 11 -13.05 -64.56 30.60
N TRP A 12 -12.48 -63.96 29.55
CA TRP A 12 -12.82 -62.72 28.82
C TRP A 12 -12.18 -62.74 27.43
N ALA A 13 -12.71 -61.91 26.55
CA ALA A 13 -12.33 -61.73 25.16
C ALA A 13 -10.90 -61.19 24.97
N VAL A 14 -10.25 -61.64 23.89
CA VAL A 14 -9.51 -60.75 22.98
C VAL A 14 -9.77 -61.24 21.55
N LEU A 15 -10.93 -60.86 21.01
CA LEU A 15 -11.09 -60.81 19.56
C LEU A 15 -10.44 -59.49 19.14
N ALA A 16 -9.26 -59.57 18.51
CA ALA A 16 -8.70 -58.43 17.83
C ALA A 16 -9.64 -58.08 16.67
N LEU A 17 -10.51 -57.09 16.88
CA LEU A 17 -11.11 -56.35 15.78
C LEU A 17 -9.96 -55.63 15.08
N VAL A 18 -9.46 -56.25 14.03
CA VAL A 18 -8.78 -55.55 12.93
C VAL A 18 -9.83 -54.56 12.43
N GLY A 19 -9.81 -53.35 12.99
CA GLY A 19 -10.50 -52.24 12.40
C GLY A 19 -9.95 -52.08 11.00
N CYS A 20 -10.82 -52.19 10.01
CA CYS A 20 -10.53 -51.71 8.67
C CYS A 20 -10.26 -50.20 8.79
N GLU A 21 -8.99 -49.82 8.94
CA GLU A 21 -8.52 -48.54 8.45
C GLU A 21 -8.84 -48.54 6.96
N LYS A 22 -9.93 -47.84 6.59
CA LYS A 22 -10.13 -47.44 5.21
C LYS A 22 -9.00 -46.49 4.91
N GLU A 23 -7.91 -47.00 4.36
CA GLU A 23 -6.96 -46.17 3.64
C GLU A 23 -7.77 -45.34 2.66
N ALA A 24 -7.74 -44.02 2.84
CA ALA A 24 -8.38 -43.12 1.91
C ALA A 24 -7.67 -43.31 0.57
N THR A 25 -8.29 -44.05 -0.34
CA THR A 25 -7.77 -44.22 -1.70
C THR A 25 -7.81 -42.85 -2.35
N LEU A 26 -6.66 -42.19 -2.36
CA LEU A 26 -6.46 -40.94 -3.08
C LEU A 26 -6.37 -41.23 -4.58
N THR A 27 -6.84 -40.30 -5.39
CA THR A 27 -6.74 -40.39 -6.85
C THR A 27 -5.28 -40.42 -7.28
N GLN A 28 -5.00 -41.07 -8.41
CA GLN A 28 -3.74 -40.94 -9.15
C GLN A 28 -3.88 -39.92 -10.27
N ALA A 29 -2.75 -39.42 -10.76
CA ALA A 29 -2.72 -38.42 -11.81
C ALA A 29 -3.23 -39.06 -13.11
N GLY A 30 -4.27 -38.46 -13.70
CA GLY A 30 -4.90 -38.98 -14.92
C GLY A 30 -6.08 -39.92 -14.66
N ASP A 31 -6.48 -40.14 -13.39
CA ASP A 31 -7.77 -40.75 -13.09
C ASP A 31 -8.91 -39.91 -13.68
N ILE A 32 -10.00 -40.55 -14.10
CA ILE A 32 -11.14 -39.84 -14.69
C ILE A 32 -12.29 -39.82 -13.67
N ASN A 33 -12.77 -38.63 -13.32
CA ASN A 33 -13.93 -38.51 -12.43
C ASN A 33 -15.26 -38.81 -13.15
N LEU A 34 -16.37 -38.83 -12.41
CA LEU A 34 -17.70 -39.08 -12.96
C LEU A 34 -18.14 -38.06 -14.04
N ALA A 35 -17.53 -36.87 -14.05
CA ALA A 35 -17.77 -35.84 -15.07
C ALA A 35 -16.93 -36.06 -16.35
N GLY A 36 -16.08 -37.10 -16.40
CA GLY A 36 -15.22 -37.40 -17.54
C GLY A 36 -13.93 -36.59 -17.59
N CYS A 37 -13.54 -35.94 -16.48
CA CYS A 37 -12.37 -35.08 -16.41
C CYS A 37 -11.17 -35.79 -15.76
N GLU A 38 -9.97 -35.54 -16.28
CA GLU A 38 -8.71 -35.96 -15.64
C GLU A 38 -8.55 -35.23 -14.30
N VAL A 39 -8.37 -35.98 -13.22
CA VAL A 39 -8.13 -35.46 -11.89
C VAL A 39 -6.65 -35.58 -11.50
N PRO A 40 -6.11 -34.58 -10.78
CA PRO A 40 -4.76 -34.67 -10.25
C PRO A 40 -4.68 -35.73 -9.13
N ALA A 41 -3.46 -36.23 -8.89
CA ALA A 41 -3.21 -37.18 -7.81
C ALA A 41 -3.43 -36.56 -6.43
N GLY A 42 -3.79 -37.37 -5.44
CA GLY A 42 -3.84 -36.97 -4.03
C GLY A 42 -5.18 -36.40 -3.57
N LEU A 43 -6.23 -36.44 -4.38
CA LEU A 43 -7.56 -35.99 -3.99
C LEU A 43 -8.38 -37.12 -3.38
N THR A 44 -9.19 -36.79 -2.39
CA THR A 44 -10.25 -37.70 -1.92
C THR A 44 -11.36 -37.78 -2.99
N PRO A 45 -12.17 -38.87 -3.01
CA PRO A 45 -13.24 -39.03 -4.00
C PRO A 45 -14.18 -37.83 -4.10
N VAL A 46 -14.53 -37.21 -2.96
CA VAL A 46 -15.39 -36.01 -2.91
C VAL A 46 -14.74 -34.79 -3.57
N GLN A 47 -13.43 -34.63 -3.39
CA GLN A 47 -12.67 -33.53 -4.00
C GLN A 47 -12.45 -33.77 -5.50
N ALA A 48 -12.26 -35.03 -5.91
CA ALA A 48 -12.11 -35.41 -7.31
C ALA A 48 -13.39 -35.15 -8.12
N GLU A 49 -14.56 -35.37 -7.52
CA GLU A 49 -15.86 -35.07 -8.16
C GLU A 49 -16.13 -33.56 -8.33
N ALA A 50 -15.45 -32.70 -7.56
CA ALA A 50 -15.59 -31.25 -7.67
C ALA A 50 -14.71 -30.65 -8.80
N VAL A 51 -13.81 -31.43 -9.39
CA VAL A 51 -12.96 -30.98 -10.50
C VAL A 51 -13.77 -30.93 -11.79
N SER A 52 -13.97 -29.73 -12.34
CA SER A 52 -14.58 -29.53 -13.65
C SER A 52 -13.52 -29.40 -14.74
N CYS A 53 -13.87 -29.79 -15.96
CA CYS A 53 -13.00 -29.78 -17.15
C CYS A 53 -12.73 -28.34 -17.63
N ALA A 54 -12.05 -27.53 -16.83
CA ALA A 54 -11.51 -26.23 -17.22
C ALA A 54 -9.98 -26.32 -17.29
N PRO A 55 -9.33 -25.72 -18.30
CA PRO A 55 -7.88 -25.79 -18.42
C PRO A 55 -7.21 -25.10 -17.24
N ALA A 56 -6.27 -25.82 -16.63
CA ALA A 56 -5.51 -25.39 -15.46
C ALA A 56 -4.76 -24.08 -15.71
N GLN A 57 -5.18 -22.99 -15.06
CA GLN A 57 -4.24 -21.95 -14.67
C GLN A 57 -3.69 -22.33 -13.29
N ALA A 58 -2.51 -22.93 -13.30
CA ALA A 58 -1.66 -22.97 -12.14
C ALA A 58 -1.06 -21.57 -11.95
N GLU A 59 -1.53 -20.84 -10.94
CA GLU A 59 -0.66 -19.95 -10.18
C GLU A 59 -1.22 -19.77 -8.76
N SER A 60 -0.34 -20.14 -7.84
CA SER A 60 -0.48 -20.27 -6.40
C SER A 60 -1.21 -19.13 -5.70
N GLN A 61 -2.30 -19.45 -5.00
CA GLN A 61 -2.72 -18.69 -3.84
C GLN A 61 -1.98 -19.23 -2.61
N THR A 62 -0.81 -18.67 -2.35
CA THR A 62 -0.12 -18.83 -1.07
C THR A 62 -0.60 -17.75 -0.11
N THR A 63 -1.46 -18.19 0.79
CA THR A 63 -1.67 -17.75 2.19
C THR A 63 -2.02 -16.30 2.48
N ALA A 64 -3.21 -16.18 3.08
CA ALA A 64 -3.67 -15.11 3.93
C ALA A 64 -2.58 -14.56 4.87
N GLY A 65 -2.33 -13.26 4.69
CA GLY A 65 -1.78 -12.35 5.66
C GLY A 65 -2.32 -10.97 5.31
N THR A 66 -3.58 -10.70 5.65
CA THR A 66 -4.10 -9.33 5.66
C THR A 66 -3.35 -8.58 6.75
N SER A 67 -2.17 -8.08 6.41
CA SER A 67 -1.60 -6.93 7.08
C SER A 67 -2.40 -5.73 6.59
N THR A 68 -3.17 -5.11 7.49
CA THR A 68 -3.84 -3.83 7.26
C THR A 68 -2.79 -2.71 7.22
N ALA A 69 -1.82 -2.80 6.31
CA ALA A 69 -0.95 -1.70 5.96
C ALA A 69 -1.68 -0.91 4.88
N ALA A 70 -2.01 0.34 5.17
CA ALA A 70 -2.48 1.29 4.16
C ALA A 70 -1.45 1.34 3.03
N SER A 71 -1.90 1.28 1.77
CA SER A 71 -0.98 1.48 0.65
C SER A 71 -0.44 2.91 0.68
N ASP A 72 0.80 3.10 0.22
CA ASP A 72 1.43 4.43 0.15
C ASP A 72 0.51 5.46 -0.56
N GLU A 73 -0.20 5.04 -1.61
CA GLU A 73 -1.18 5.88 -2.32
C GLU A 73 -2.37 6.28 -1.44
N SER A 74 -2.92 5.36 -0.65
CA SER A 74 -4.04 5.67 0.26
C SER A 74 -3.64 6.66 1.35
N VAL A 75 -2.42 6.56 1.88
CA VAL A 75 -1.88 7.52 2.86
C VAL A 75 -1.75 8.91 2.25
N ILE A 76 -1.21 9.00 1.02
CA ILE A 76 -1.08 10.27 0.30
C ILE A 76 -2.46 10.87 0.04
N ASN A 77 -3.39 10.10 -0.51
CA ASN A 77 -4.74 10.58 -0.83
C ASN A 77 -5.47 11.10 0.41
N GLU A 78 -5.38 10.39 1.53
CA GLU A 78 -6.03 10.82 2.76
C GLU A 78 -5.39 12.09 3.32
N ALA A 79 -4.06 12.20 3.30
CA ALA A 79 -3.37 13.40 3.76
C ALA A 79 -3.70 14.63 2.91
N LEU A 80 -3.66 14.51 1.59
CA LEU A 80 -3.93 15.62 0.69
C LEU A 80 -5.40 16.06 0.73
N ALA A 81 -6.33 15.12 0.94
CA ALA A 81 -7.74 15.45 1.18
C ALA A 81 -7.93 16.23 2.50
N ARG A 82 -7.18 15.92 3.56
CA ARG A 82 -7.18 16.71 4.80
C ARG A 82 -6.61 18.10 4.58
N ASP A 83 -5.51 18.22 3.83
CA ASP A 83 -4.91 19.51 3.50
C ASP A 83 -5.87 20.39 2.70
N ALA A 84 -6.55 19.82 1.70
CA ALA A 84 -7.57 20.50 0.91
C ALA A 84 -8.68 21.10 1.78
N PHE A 85 -9.08 20.39 2.85
CA PHE A 85 -10.02 20.90 3.85
C PHE A 85 -9.43 22.03 4.70
N ILE A 86 -8.19 21.89 5.18
CA ILE A 86 -7.47 22.90 5.98
C ILE A 86 -7.29 24.20 5.20
N PHE A 87 -6.98 24.12 3.91
CA PHE A 87 -6.80 25.26 3.01
C PHE A 87 -8.14 25.73 2.40
N ASN A 88 -9.15 25.96 3.25
CA ASN A 88 -10.44 26.57 2.91
C ASN A 88 -11.33 25.78 1.93
N GLN A 89 -11.45 24.47 2.09
CA GLN A 89 -12.32 23.62 1.23
C GLN A 89 -11.96 23.73 -0.27
N SER A 90 -10.67 23.77 -0.56
CA SER A 90 -10.21 23.72 -1.94
C SER A 90 -10.37 22.30 -2.50
N GLU A 91 -10.45 22.16 -3.81
CA GLU A 91 -10.42 20.86 -4.48
C GLU A 91 -9.01 20.59 -5.00
N GLU A 92 -8.58 19.34 -4.95
CA GLU A 92 -7.29 18.96 -5.48
C GLU A 92 -7.38 18.62 -6.98
N VAL A 93 -6.43 19.13 -7.76
CA VAL A 93 -6.21 18.69 -9.14
C VAL A 93 -5.24 17.51 -9.15
N VAL A 94 -5.76 16.29 -8.98
CA VAL A 94 -4.96 15.06 -8.81
C VAL A 94 -3.95 14.83 -9.94
N GLU A 95 -4.33 15.11 -11.19
CA GLU A 95 -3.47 14.95 -12.37
C GLU A 95 -2.28 15.92 -12.40
N ALA A 96 -2.32 17.00 -11.61
CA ALA A 96 -1.23 17.96 -11.49
C ALA A 96 -0.16 17.53 -10.48
N ARG A 97 -0.34 16.38 -9.79
CA ARG A 97 0.62 15.90 -8.81
C ARG A 97 1.98 15.63 -9.44
N ARG A 98 3.03 16.05 -8.75
CA ARG A 98 4.42 15.69 -9.07
C ARG A 98 5.05 15.06 -7.85
N PHE A 99 5.88 14.06 -8.08
CA PHE A 99 6.55 13.31 -7.02
C PHE A 99 8.06 13.48 -7.13
N ALA A 100 8.72 13.60 -6.00
CA ALA A 100 10.15 13.49 -5.87
C ALA A 100 10.48 12.61 -4.67
N GLU A 101 11.61 11.92 -4.73
CA GLU A 101 12.04 10.98 -3.71
C GLU A 101 13.49 11.28 -3.30
N GLY A 102 13.78 11.10 -2.02
CA GLY A 102 15.11 11.23 -1.44
C GLY A 102 15.01 11.25 0.08
N ASP A 103 16.13 11.07 0.76
CA ASP A 103 16.19 11.12 2.22
C ASP A 103 15.96 12.57 2.70
N LEU A 104 14.85 12.81 3.42
CA LEU A 104 14.42 14.13 3.89
C LEU A 104 14.60 14.30 5.41
N ASN A 105 14.74 13.20 6.16
CA ASN A 105 14.93 13.22 7.62
C ASN A 105 16.36 12.85 8.06
N GLY A 106 17.21 12.39 7.13
CA GLY A 106 18.61 12.01 7.36
C GLY A 106 18.80 10.60 7.90
N ASP A 107 17.80 9.71 7.81
CA ASP A 107 17.88 8.33 8.32
C ASP A 107 18.46 7.32 7.30
N GLY A 108 18.78 7.78 6.09
CA GLY A 108 19.32 6.97 5.00
C GLY A 108 18.27 6.19 4.21
N VAL A 109 16.98 6.37 4.49
CA VAL A 109 15.85 5.81 3.75
C VAL A 109 15.27 6.89 2.82
N SER A 110 14.85 6.50 1.62
CA SER A 110 14.24 7.44 0.68
C SER A 110 12.80 7.76 1.10
N ASP A 111 12.54 9.02 1.37
CA ASP A 111 11.22 9.59 1.65
C ASP A 111 10.55 10.09 0.36
N LYS A 112 9.33 10.63 0.48
CA LYS A 112 8.55 11.13 -0.65
C LYS A 112 8.08 12.56 -0.42
N ALA A 113 8.34 13.42 -1.40
CA ALA A 113 7.78 14.75 -1.52
C ALA A 113 6.73 14.79 -2.64
N VAL A 114 5.61 15.46 -2.38
CA VAL A 114 4.49 15.58 -3.33
C VAL A 114 4.17 17.05 -3.53
N LEU A 115 4.27 17.52 -4.76
CA LEU A 115 3.60 18.75 -5.16
C LEU A 115 2.18 18.43 -5.59
N PHE A 116 1.24 19.21 -5.12
CA PHE A 116 -0.17 19.10 -5.47
C PHE A 116 -0.78 20.49 -5.62
N VAL A 117 -1.85 20.59 -6.40
CA VAL A 117 -2.53 21.86 -6.68
C VAL A 117 -3.90 21.84 -6.04
N LEU A 118 -4.17 22.88 -5.25
CA LEU A 118 -5.48 23.15 -4.69
C LEU A 118 -6.13 24.31 -5.46
N GLN A 119 -7.36 24.11 -5.91
CA GLN A 119 -8.17 25.11 -6.62
C GLN A 119 -9.38 25.54 -5.79
N ALA A 120 -9.79 26.80 -5.94
CA ALA A 120 -10.99 27.32 -5.31
C ALA A 120 -12.25 26.59 -5.81
N THR A 121 -13.20 26.33 -4.92
CA THR A 121 -14.44 25.57 -5.19
C THR A 121 -15.69 26.46 -5.29
N ASP A 122 -15.58 27.75 -4.97
CA ASP A 122 -16.69 28.71 -4.86
C ASP A 122 -16.86 29.63 -6.08
N GLY A 123 -16.41 29.18 -7.26
CA GLY A 123 -16.42 29.96 -8.50
C GLY A 123 -15.27 30.97 -8.60
N GLY A 124 -14.37 31.00 -7.61
CA GLY A 124 -13.06 31.63 -7.74
C GLY A 124 -12.18 30.93 -8.78
N ASN A 125 -11.20 31.67 -9.32
CA ASN A 125 -10.17 31.14 -10.21
C ASN A 125 -8.82 30.95 -9.50
N GLY A 126 -8.80 31.11 -8.18
CA GLY A 126 -7.60 30.95 -7.38
C GLY A 126 -7.12 29.50 -7.38
N TYR A 127 -5.81 29.33 -7.51
CA TYR A 127 -5.14 28.07 -7.26
C TYR A 127 -3.81 28.34 -6.56
N ALA A 128 -3.30 27.35 -5.85
CA ALA A 128 -1.99 27.38 -5.24
C ALA A 128 -1.33 26.01 -5.39
N THR A 129 0.00 26.01 -5.56
CA THR A 129 0.79 24.78 -5.46
C THR A 129 1.23 24.62 -4.03
N HIS A 130 1.06 23.42 -3.51
CA HIS A 130 1.45 23.02 -2.17
C HIS A 130 2.51 21.92 -2.25
N LEU A 131 3.35 21.87 -1.22
CA LEU A 131 4.32 20.80 -0.99
C LEU A 131 3.89 20.03 0.25
N ALA A 132 3.74 18.71 0.13
CA ALA A 132 3.62 17.79 1.24
C ALA A 132 4.82 16.84 1.28
N VAL A 133 5.25 16.45 2.47
CA VAL A 133 6.31 15.45 2.68
C VAL A 133 5.80 14.28 3.50
N PHE A 134 6.23 13.09 3.10
CA PHE A 134 5.91 11.81 3.70
C PHE A 134 7.21 11.07 4.01
N LEU A 135 7.37 10.66 5.26
CA LEU A 135 8.52 9.88 5.71
C LEU A 135 8.28 8.40 5.52
N LYS A 136 9.30 7.66 5.11
CA LYS A 136 9.24 6.20 4.97
C LYS A 136 9.54 5.55 6.32
N GLU A 137 8.52 4.96 6.92
CA GLU A 137 8.62 4.26 8.21
C GLU A 137 8.34 2.77 8.00
N GLY A 138 9.38 1.94 8.08
CA GLY A 138 9.28 0.51 7.79
C GLY A 138 8.83 0.27 6.34
N SER A 139 7.67 -0.37 6.15
CA SER A 139 7.12 -0.64 4.82
C SER A 139 6.20 0.46 4.28
N GLY A 140 5.79 1.43 5.11
CA GLY A 140 4.76 2.41 4.76
C GLY A 140 5.26 3.85 4.73
N LEU A 141 4.39 4.76 4.30
CA LEU A 141 4.57 6.20 4.42
C LEU A 141 3.81 6.76 5.61
N THR A 142 4.37 7.79 6.24
CA THR A 142 3.75 8.60 7.27
C THR A 142 3.79 10.07 6.84
N TYR A 143 2.65 10.75 6.84
CA TYR A 143 2.58 12.19 6.56
C TYR A 143 3.35 12.99 7.62
N ALA A 144 4.24 13.88 7.19
CA ALA A 144 5.03 14.73 8.09
C ALA A 144 4.48 16.15 8.21
N ASP A 145 4.38 16.86 7.07
CA ASP A 145 3.95 18.25 7.03
C ASP A 145 3.60 18.68 5.59
N SER A 146 2.89 19.81 5.46
CA SER A 146 2.70 20.49 4.19
C SER A 146 2.63 22.01 4.33
N LEU A 147 2.94 22.72 3.23
CA LEU A 147 2.82 24.18 3.14
C LEU A 147 2.56 24.64 1.69
N PRO A 148 1.96 25.83 1.48
CA PRO A 148 1.90 26.45 0.15
C PRO A 148 3.29 26.90 -0.31
N VAL A 149 3.66 26.60 -1.56
CA VAL A 149 4.96 26.94 -2.16
C VAL A 149 4.86 27.88 -3.36
N SER A 150 3.68 28.00 -3.98
CA SER A 150 3.41 29.01 -5.01
C SER A 150 1.94 29.44 -4.98
N GLY A 151 1.69 30.71 -5.30
CA GLY A 151 0.35 31.29 -5.36
C GLY A 151 -0.25 31.32 -6.77
N TYR A 152 -1.37 32.02 -6.90
CA TYR A 152 -2.07 32.22 -8.18
C TYR A 152 -1.17 32.91 -9.21
N GLY A 153 -1.07 32.31 -10.41
CA GLY A 153 -0.21 32.77 -11.49
C GLY A 153 1.23 32.26 -11.40
N GLU A 154 1.71 31.95 -10.20
CA GLU A 154 3.04 31.41 -9.95
C GLU A 154 3.09 29.90 -10.24
N GLY A 155 4.26 29.40 -10.64
CA GLY A 155 4.42 28.01 -11.06
C GLY A 155 5.73 27.41 -10.65
N VAL A 156 5.72 26.10 -10.37
CA VAL A 156 6.93 25.33 -10.10
C VAL A 156 7.44 24.71 -11.40
N GLN A 157 8.59 25.16 -11.89
CA GLN A 157 9.23 24.64 -13.10
C GLN A 157 10.01 23.36 -12.78
N GLU A 158 10.91 23.42 -11.81
CA GLU A 158 11.75 22.29 -11.38
C GLU A 158 11.40 21.87 -9.95
N PHE A 159 11.47 20.56 -9.68
CA PHE A 159 11.15 19.97 -8.38
C PHE A 159 11.95 18.68 -8.21
N ALA A 160 12.75 18.61 -7.14
CA ALA A 160 13.56 17.45 -6.80
C ALA A 160 13.84 17.39 -5.29
N VAL A 161 14.27 16.23 -4.79
CA VAL A 161 14.91 16.11 -3.48
C VAL A 161 16.41 15.99 -3.69
N GLN A 162 17.19 16.87 -3.06
CA GLN A 162 18.65 16.90 -3.15
C GLN A 162 19.25 17.26 -1.79
N GLY A 163 20.15 16.40 -1.28
CA GLY A 163 20.92 16.67 -0.06
C GLY A 163 20.07 16.94 1.18
N GLY A 164 18.99 16.18 1.40
CA GLY A 164 18.12 16.40 2.57
C GLY A 164 17.05 17.48 2.39
N MET A 165 16.97 18.10 1.21
CA MET A 165 16.08 19.23 0.96
C MET A 165 15.23 19.01 -0.28
N VAL A 166 14.01 19.52 -0.25
CA VAL A 166 13.22 19.73 -1.46
C VAL A 166 13.72 21.00 -2.13
N VAL A 167 14.23 20.88 -3.35
CA VAL A 167 14.72 22.02 -4.15
C VAL A 167 13.79 22.27 -5.32
N MET A 168 13.48 23.55 -5.57
CA MET A 168 12.58 23.95 -6.64
C MET A 168 13.07 25.21 -7.35
N LYS A 169 12.77 25.27 -8.64
CA LYS A 169 12.79 26.52 -9.41
C LYS A 169 11.35 26.95 -9.64
N ILE A 170 10.99 28.14 -9.18
CA ILE A 170 9.65 28.70 -9.27
C ILE A 170 9.63 29.99 -10.09
N LEU A 171 8.49 30.29 -10.71
CA LEU A 171 8.18 31.59 -11.30
C LEU A 171 7.39 32.42 -10.30
N VAL A 172 7.87 33.62 -10.01
CA VAL A 172 7.26 34.61 -9.13
C VAL A 172 7.03 35.93 -9.87
N GLN A 173 6.17 36.77 -9.32
CA GLN A 173 5.84 38.06 -9.93
C GLN A 173 7.03 39.02 -9.90
N GLY A 174 7.38 39.56 -11.06
CA GLY A 174 8.35 40.63 -11.23
C GLY A 174 7.73 42.03 -11.20
N PRO A 175 8.56 43.09 -11.11
CA PRO A 175 8.08 44.45 -11.27
C PRO A 175 7.43 44.67 -12.64
N GLY A 176 6.13 44.95 -12.65
CA GLY A 176 5.37 45.20 -13.87
C GLY A 176 4.67 43.97 -14.47
N ASP A 177 4.83 42.80 -13.87
CA ASP A 177 4.09 41.61 -14.29
C ASP A 177 2.60 41.74 -13.95
N ALA A 178 1.75 41.26 -14.86
CA ALA A 178 0.35 41.01 -14.54
C ALA A 178 0.24 39.74 -13.69
N THR A 179 -0.75 39.67 -12.79
CA THR A 179 -0.90 38.52 -11.88
C THR A 179 -1.02 37.16 -12.59
N CYS A 180 -1.50 37.14 -13.85
CA CYS A 180 -1.57 35.91 -14.64
C CYS A 180 -0.21 35.36 -15.10
N CYS A 181 0.82 36.20 -15.05
CA CYS A 181 1.92 36.12 -16.00
C CYS A 181 3.26 36.49 -15.34
N PRO A 182 3.67 35.78 -14.27
CA PRO A 182 4.97 36.00 -13.64
C PRO A 182 6.12 35.67 -14.58
N SER A 183 7.21 36.42 -14.47
CA SER A 183 8.37 36.33 -15.34
C SER A 183 9.70 36.11 -14.61
N VAL A 184 9.73 36.21 -13.27
CA VAL A 184 10.97 36.12 -12.50
C VAL A 184 11.18 34.70 -11.98
N GLU A 185 12.34 34.11 -12.31
CA GLU A 185 12.74 32.83 -11.74
C GLU A 185 13.36 33.00 -10.35
N LYS A 186 12.95 32.16 -9.41
CA LYS A 186 13.53 32.06 -8.07
C LYS A 186 13.84 30.60 -7.76
N ASN A 187 15.04 30.35 -7.24
CA ASN A 187 15.34 29.05 -6.62
C ASN A 187 14.94 29.11 -5.15
N VAL A 188 14.17 28.12 -4.71
CA VAL A 188 13.76 27.94 -3.31
C VAL A 188 14.12 26.54 -2.85
N SER A 189 14.34 26.38 -1.56
CA SER A 189 14.65 25.09 -0.95
C SER A 189 13.92 24.96 0.37
N TYR A 190 13.42 23.77 0.67
CA TYR A 190 12.70 23.47 1.90
C TYR A 190 13.37 22.31 2.61
N VAL A 191 13.59 22.47 3.90
CA VAL A 191 14.10 21.42 4.77
C VAL A 191 12.99 20.93 5.68
N LEU A 192 12.94 19.62 5.92
CA LEU A 192 12.12 19.05 6.98
C LEU A 192 12.95 19.01 8.27
N HIS A 193 12.53 19.73 9.29
CA HIS A 193 13.20 19.74 10.58
C HIS A 193 12.18 19.57 11.69
N ASN A 194 12.35 18.56 12.55
CA ASN A 194 11.40 18.20 13.61
C ASN A 194 9.96 17.99 13.09
N GLY A 195 9.80 17.38 11.91
CA GLY A 195 8.48 17.13 11.31
C GLY A 195 7.77 18.41 10.84
N LYS A 196 8.52 19.47 10.54
CA LYS A 196 8.02 20.74 10.02
C LYS A 196 8.83 21.15 8.80
N LEU A 197 8.14 21.51 7.72
CA LEU A 197 8.76 22.07 6.53
C LEU A 197 9.09 23.55 6.78
N THR A 198 10.28 23.99 6.35
CA THR A 198 10.68 25.39 6.45
C THR A 198 11.50 25.77 5.21
N GLU A 199 11.19 26.93 4.61
CA GLU A 199 12.02 27.48 3.53
C GLU A 199 13.39 27.83 4.10
N VAL A 200 14.44 27.31 3.46
CA VAL A 200 15.81 27.70 3.75
C VAL A 200 16.01 29.08 3.14
N ALA A 201 16.33 30.07 3.98
CA ALA A 201 16.62 31.42 3.51
C ALA A 201 17.76 31.36 2.47
N GLY A 202 17.41 31.56 1.20
CA GLY A 202 18.39 31.74 0.15
C GLY A 202 19.21 32.99 0.43
N LYS A 203 20.54 32.91 0.31
CA LYS A 203 21.32 34.12 0.12
C LYS A 203 20.89 34.68 -1.25
N HIS A 204 20.30 35.86 -1.26
CA HIS A 204 20.17 36.64 -2.49
C HIS A 204 21.60 36.91 -2.98
N GLU A 205 22.08 36.17 -3.98
CA GLU A 205 23.28 36.51 -4.74
C GLU A 205 22.94 37.50 -5.86
#